data_AF-A0A2N0ZZ09-F1
#
_entry.id   AF-A0A2N0ZZ09-F1
#
_cell.length_a   1.000
_cell.length_b   1.000
_cell.length_c   1.000
_cell.angle_alpha   90.00
_cell.angle_beta   90.00
_cell.angle_gamma   90.00
#
_symmetry.space_group_name_H-M   'P 1'
#
loop_
_entity.id
_entity.type
_entity.pdbx_description
1 polymer ?
#
loop_
_entity_poly.entity_id
_entity_poly.type
_entity_poly.pdbx_seq_one_letter_code
_entity_poly.pdbx_strand_id
1 'polypeptide(L)'
;MKRIVLFLMTNLAVVLVLGIVLNIIFAFTGMDSRSTDGLLILAIVFGFGGSFISLALSKWMAKRSTGAVVIETPANETETWLVNTVKAQA
;
A
#
# COMPACT_ATOMS: atom_id res chain seq x y z
N MET A 1 -4.36 -26.91 6.49
CA MET A 1 -3.41 -26.47 7.53
C MET A 1 -2.57 -25.26 7.11
N LYS A 2 -1.72 -25.32 6.06
CA LYS A 2 -0.81 -24.21 5.66
C LYS A 2 -1.49 -22.83 5.48
N ARG A 3 -2.66 -22.77 4.83
CA ARG A 3 -3.39 -21.50 4.62
C ARG A 3 -3.87 -20.86 5.92
N ILE A 4 -4.34 -21.68 6.89
CA ILE A 4 -4.82 -21.21 8.20
C ILE A 4 -3.65 -20.69 9.02
N VAL A 5 -2.54 -21.42 9.04
CA VAL A 5 -1.32 -21.00 9.74
C VAL A 5 -0.77 -19.69 9.18
N LEU A 6 -0.67 -19.56 7.85
CA LEU A 6 -0.26 -18.30 7.21
C LEU A 6 -1.22 -17.16 7.50
N PHE A 7 -2.53 -17.40 7.46
CA PHE A 7 -3.53 -16.39 7.83
C PHE A 7 -3.32 -15.90 9.26
N LEU A 8 -3.18 -16.80 10.23
CA LEU A 8 -2.96 -16.44 11.63
C LEU A 8 -1.64 -15.70 11.84
N MET A 9 -0.54 -16.18 11.25
CA MET A 9 0.76 -15.52 11.38
C MET A 9 0.73 -14.10 10.80
N THR A 10 0.14 -13.92 9.61
CA THR A 10 0.06 -12.59 8.98
C THR A 10 -0.77 -11.62 9.81
N ASN A 11 -1.92 -12.06 10.35
CA ASN A 11 -2.73 -11.20 11.21
C ASN A 11 -1.99 -10.84 12.50
N LEU A 12 -1.33 -11.81 13.15
CA LEU A 12 -0.55 -11.54 14.36
C LEU A 12 0.62 -10.59 14.09
N ALA A 13 1.32 -10.77 12.96
CA ALA A 13 2.38 -9.87 12.54
C ALA A 13 1.87 -8.44 12.31
N VAL A 14 0.70 -8.28 11.68
CA VAL A 14 0.07 -6.96 11.48
C VAL A 14 -0.26 -6.31 12.81
N VAL A 15 -0.88 -7.03 13.75
CA VAL A 15 -1.20 -6.50 15.09
C VAL A 15 0.06 -6.09 15.85
N LEU A 16 1.13 -6.90 15.78
CA LEU A 16 2.39 -6.61 16.44
C LEU A 16 3.05 -5.35 15.86
N VAL A 17 3.19 -5.27 14.53
CA VAL A 17 3.80 -4.12 13.86
C VAL A 17 3.01 -2.85 14.16
N LEU A 18 1.68 -2.92 14.09
CA LEU A 18 0.82 -1.79 14.39
C LEU A 18 0.93 -1.36 15.86
N GLY A 19 0.98 -2.31 16.79
CA GLY A 19 1.19 -2.05 18.21
C GLY A 19 2.50 -1.29 18.47
N ILE A 20 3.58 -1.71 17.81
CA ILE A 20 4.88 -1.02 17.89
C ILE A 20 4.78 0.40 17.34
N VAL A 21 4.19 0.58 16.15
CA VAL A 21 4.05 1.90 15.52
C VAL A 21 3.24 2.85 16.40
N LEU A 22 2.09 2.41 16.92
CA LEU A 22 1.25 3.23 17.79
C LEU A 22 1.93 3.53 19.13
N ASN A 23 2.65 2.57 19.71
CA ASN A 23 3.40 2.79 20.95
C ASN A 23 4.47 3.88 20.77
N ILE A 24 5.21 3.82 19.66
CA ILE A 24 6.20 4.85 19.31
C ILE A 24 5.51 6.21 19.17
N ILE A 25 4.43 6.28 18.38
CA ILE A 25 3.74 7.56 18.15
C ILE A 25 3.23 8.16 19.46
N PHE A 26 2.53 7.40 20.30
CA PHE A 26 2.02 7.90 21.58
C PHE A 26 3.13 8.28 22.56
N ALA A 27 4.24 7.53 22.58
CA ALA A 27 5.40 7.88 23.40
C ALA A 27 6.04 9.21 22.97
N PHE A 28 6.11 9.47 21.65
CA PHE A 28 6.65 10.73 21.11
C PHE A 28 5.70 11.92 21.26
N THR A 29 4.39 11.71 21.13
CA THR A 29 3.40 12.79 21.22
C THR A 29 2.94 13.06 22.64
N GLY A 30 3.20 12.16 23.60
CA GLY A 30 2.73 12.27 24.98
C GLY A 30 1.21 12.15 25.12
N MET A 31 0.51 11.71 24.07
CA MET A 31 -0.95 11.65 24.05
C MET A 31 -1.47 10.36 24.68
N ASP A 32 -2.57 10.47 25.42
CA ASP A 32 -3.26 9.31 25.97
C ASP A 32 -4.04 8.60 24.85
N SER A 33 -3.76 7.32 24.66
CA SER A 33 -4.51 6.41 23.78
C SER A 33 -6.03 6.36 24.02
N ARG A 34 -6.50 6.74 25.21
CA ARG A 34 -7.92 6.80 25.58
C ARG A 34 -8.59 8.14 25.30
N SER A 35 -7.81 9.15 24.91
CA SER A 35 -8.32 10.48 24.56
C SER A 35 -8.85 10.51 23.12
N THR A 36 -9.69 11.50 22.82
CA THR A 36 -10.17 11.77 21.45
C THR A 36 -9.00 11.99 20.50
N ASP A 37 -7.95 12.68 20.93
CA ASP A 37 -6.75 12.93 20.11
C ASP A 37 -6.00 11.63 19.81
N GLY A 38 -5.94 10.71 20.78
CA GLY A 38 -5.37 9.38 20.60
C GLY A 38 -6.13 8.55 19.55
N LEU A 39 -7.47 8.64 19.55
CA LEU A 39 -8.32 8.01 18.55
C LEU A 39 -8.14 8.63 17.15
N LEU A 40 -7.97 9.96 17.06
CA LEU A 40 -7.70 10.65 15.80
C LEU A 40 -6.35 10.24 15.21
N ILE A 41 -5.30 10.12 16.05
CA ILE A 41 -4.01 9.58 15.61
C ILE A 41 -4.17 8.16 15.07
N LEU A 42 -4.87 7.29 15.79
CA LEU A 42 -5.11 5.93 15.35
C LEU A 42 -5.83 5.92 13.99
N ALA A 43 -6.87 6.74 13.83
CA ALA A 43 -7.62 6.86 12.58
C ALA A 43 -6.75 7.35 11.42
N ILE A 44 -5.87 8.33 11.66
CA ILE A 44 -4.93 8.84 10.64
C ILE A 44 -3.92 7.75 10.26
N VAL A 45 -3.30 7.08 11.24
CA VAL A 45 -2.29 6.03 11.00
C VAL A 45 -2.90 4.87 10.23
N PHE A 46 -4.10 4.40 10.61
CA PHE A 46 -4.79 3.33 9.88
C PHE A 46 -5.29 3.79 8.51
N GLY A 47 -5.95 4.95 8.44
CA GLY A 47 -6.57 5.44 7.21
C GLY A 47 -5.53 5.76 6.14
N PHE A 48 -4.55 6.60 6.47
CA PHE A 48 -3.48 6.96 5.54
C PHE A 48 -2.46 5.84 5.38
N GLY A 49 -2.08 5.14 6.44
CA GLY A 49 -1.14 4.01 6.34
C GLY A 49 -1.67 2.92 5.40
N GLY A 50 -2.95 2.57 5.52
CA GLY A 50 -3.60 1.62 4.63
C GLY A 50 -3.67 2.12 3.18
N SER A 51 -3.98 3.41 2.95
CA SER A 51 -4.06 3.96 1.60
C SER A 51 -2.69 4.03 0.91
N PHE A 52 -1.63 4.38 1.64
CA PHE A 52 -0.27 4.38 1.08
C PHE A 52 0.20 2.98 0.72
N ILE A 53 -0.07 1.98 1.58
CA ILE A 53 0.24 0.57 1.27
C ILE A 53 -0.55 0.13 0.03
N SER A 54 -1.84 0.46 -0.04
CA SER A 54 -2.69 0.15 -1.19
C SER A 54 -2.17 0.79 -2.48
N LEU A 55 -1.78 2.07 -2.43
CA LEU A 55 -1.22 2.79 -3.57
C LEU A 55 0.11 2.19 -4.02
N ALA A 56 1.01 1.85 -3.08
CA ALA A 56 2.29 1.22 -3.40
C ALA A 56 2.11 -0.15 -4.08
N LEU A 57 1.09 -0.91 -3.64
CA LEU A 57 0.75 -2.19 -4.25
C LEU A 57 0.03 -2.05 -5.60
N SER A 58 -0.68 -0.93 -5.83
CA SER A 58 -1.58 -0.75 -7.00
C SER A 58 -0.90 -1.03 -8.33
N LYS A 59 0.28 -0.43 -8.59
CA LYS A 59 1.02 -0.58 -9.85
C LYS A 59 1.48 -2.03 -10.07
N TRP A 60 1.98 -2.68 -9.02
CA TRP A 60 2.44 -4.07 -9.11
C TRP A 60 1.26 -5.02 -9.36
N MET A 61 0.17 -4.82 -8.62
CA MET A 61 -1.04 -5.61 -8.74
C MET A 61 -1.67 -5.45 -10.13
N ALA A 62 -1.80 -4.22 -10.63
CA ALA A 62 -2.34 -3.94 -11.96
C ALA A 62 -1.54 -4.62 -13.07
N LYS A 63 -0.21 -4.53 -13.04
CA LYS A 63 0.65 -5.23 -14.03
C LYS A 63 0.49 -6.74 -13.97
N ARG A 64 0.48 -7.31 -12.76
CA ARG A 64 0.42 -8.76 -12.58
C ARG A 64 -0.95 -9.35 -12.88
N SER A 65 -2.04 -8.64 -12.58
CA SER A 65 -3.41 -9.12 -12.81
C SER A 65 -3.80 -9.08 -14.28
N THR A 66 -3.34 -8.08 -15.02
CA THR A 66 -3.65 -7.92 -16.46
C THR A 66 -2.68 -8.64 -17.38
N GLY A 67 -1.56 -9.17 -16.85
CA GLY A 67 -0.49 -9.73 -17.66
C GLY A 67 0.23 -8.67 -18.50
N ALA A 68 0.12 -7.39 -18.13
CA ALA A 68 0.70 -6.29 -18.89
C ALA A 68 2.24 -6.36 -18.90
N VAL A 69 2.81 -6.12 -20.08
CA VAL A 69 4.24 -6.00 -20.31
C VAL A 69 4.58 -4.52 -20.49
N VAL A 70 5.67 -4.08 -19.86
CA VAL A 70 6.14 -2.69 -19.99
C VAL A 70 6.86 -2.55 -21.32
N ILE A 71 6.39 -1.65 -22.19
CA ILE A 71 7.06 -1.31 -23.45
C ILE A 71 8.23 -0.36 -23.12
N GLU A 72 9.46 -0.87 -23.16
CA GLU A 72 10.66 -0.04 -22.99
C GLU A 72 11.13 0.53 -24.34
N THR A 73 11.14 -0.31 -25.38
CA THR A 73 11.43 0.07 -26.76
C THR A 73 10.34 -0.52 -27.65
N PRO A 74 9.60 0.29 -28.43
CA PRO A 74 8.54 -0.21 -29.32
C PRO A 74 9.10 -1.17 -30.36
N ALA A 75 8.49 -2.35 -30.50
CA ALA A 75 8.92 -3.38 -31.45
C ALA A 75 8.12 -3.36 -32.77
N ASN A 76 6.97 -2.67 -32.81
CA ASN A 76 6.09 -2.60 -33.97
C ASN A 76 5.39 -1.23 -34.09
N GLU A 77 4.69 -1.01 -35.20
CA GLU A 77 3.99 0.24 -35.51
C GLU A 77 2.87 0.54 -34.50
N THR A 78 2.16 -0.48 -34.00
CA THR A 78 1.08 -0.31 -33.03
C THR A 78 1.60 0.18 -31.68
N GLU A 79 2.69 -0.40 -31.18
CA GLU A 79 3.35 0.06 -29.95
C GLU A 79 3.92 1.47 -30.12
N THR A 80 4.49 1.77 -31.28
CA THR A 80 5.01 3.10 -31.59
C THR A 80 3.89 4.15 -31.58
N TRP A 81 2.77 3.84 -32.25
CA TRP A 81 1.58 4.70 -32.24
C TRP A 81 1.04 4.89 -30.82
N LEU A 82 0.96 3.82 -30.02
CA LEU A 82 0.46 3.87 -28.65
C LEU A 82 1.34 4.76 -27.76
N VAL A 83 2.66 4.55 -27.77
CA VAL A 83 3.61 5.33 -26.97
C VAL A 83 3.57 6.82 -27.37
N ASN A 84 3.52 7.13 -28.66
CA ASN A 84 3.43 8.50 -29.14
C ASN A 84 2.11 9.17 -28.76
N THR A 85 1.00 8.43 -28.81
CA THR A 85 -0.32 8.94 -28.42
C THR A 85 -0.37 9.26 -26.92
N VAL A 86 0.14 8.37 -26.07
CA VAL A 86 0.21 8.61 -24.61
C VAL A 86 1.14 9.77 -24.29
N LYS A 87 2.29 9.90 -24.96
CA LYS A 87 3.20 11.05 -24.79
C LYS A 87 2.58 12.38 -25.18
N ALA A 88 1.63 12.40 -26.11
CA ALA A 88 0.93 13.64 -26.50
C ALA A 88 -0.17 14.05 -25.50
N GLN A 89 -0.59 13.15 -24.60
CA GLN A 89 -1.63 13.40 -23.60
C GLN A 89 -1.11 13.68 -22.19
N ALA A 90 0.16 13.35 -21.94
CA ALA A 90 0.85 13.57 -20.66
C ALA A 90 1.57 14.93 -20.66
#